data_AF-W2I0X5-F1
#
_entry.id   AF-W2I0X5-F1
#
_cell.length_a   1.000
_cell.length_b   1.000
_cell.length_c   1.000
_cell.angle_alpha   90.00
_cell.angle_beta   90.00
_cell.angle_gamma   90.00
#
_symmetry.space_group_name_H-M   'P 1'
#
loop_
_entity.id
_entity.type
_entity.pdbx_description
1 polymer ?
#
loop_
_entity_poly.entity_id
_entity_poly.type
_entity_poly.pdbx_seq_one_letter_code
_entity_poly.pdbx_strand_id
1 'polypeptide(L)'
;SYQTTADLRSSHQDRLLRAEDLSESAATLIVASDALVEHWAEQIGMHVVDQGLRIYVDKPEKLQEALPESKVLAAYDVVIVSFARMTKEFLLSVHWLRAVVDEGHTLGSGTTTQLMEMTRLLCAERRWVMAGTPSSSTFRSADLQYLHGILTFLRVQPYGQPDGQAWAKAIVRPFQKEEVAAFIGFYTCSPVL
;
A
#
# COMPACT_ATOMS: atom_id res chain seq x y z
N SER A 1 18.40 15.60 10.34
CA SER A 1 19.07 14.43 9.75
C SER A 1 18.57 13.18 10.45
N TYR A 2 17.52 12.55 9.92
CA TYR A 2 17.00 11.28 10.43
C TYR A 2 17.00 10.28 9.27
N GLN A 3 18.05 9.46 9.22
CA GLN A 3 18.10 8.25 8.41
C GLN A 3 17.50 7.12 9.26
N THR A 4 16.34 6.61 8.85
CA THR A 4 15.76 5.39 9.44
C THR A 4 15.89 4.28 8.41
N THR A 5 17.02 3.59 8.41
CA THR A 5 17.20 2.31 7.72
C THR A 5 16.62 1.21 8.60
N ALA A 6 15.44 0.71 8.24
CA ALA A 6 14.87 -0.48 8.85
C ALA A 6 15.34 -1.71 8.07
N ASP A 7 16.33 -2.41 8.65
CA ASP A 7 16.81 -3.71 8.18
C ASP A 7 15.72 -4.78 8.37
N LEU A 8 15.13 -5.26 7.29
CA LEU A 8 14.30 -6.46 7.25
C LEU A 8 15.09 -7.56 6.51
N ARG A 9 15.61 -8.52 7.26
CA ARG A 9 16.40 -9.64 6.73
C ARG A 9 15.49 -10.76 6.21
N SER A 10 15.56 -11.04 4.91
CA SER A 10 15.19 -12.32 4.28
C SER A 10 16.05 -12.57 3.03
N SER A 11 16.57 -13.79 2.92
CA SER A 11 17.77 -14.19 2.18
C SER A 11 17.68 -14.24 0.63
N HIS A 12 16.64 -13.71 -0.01
CA HIS A 12 16.45 -13.90 -1.46
C HIS A 12 16.21 -12.63 -2.30
N GLN A 13 16.36 -11.43 -1.74
CA GLN A 13 16.14 -10.17 -2.47
C GLN A 13 17.09 -9.05 -2.02
N ASP A 14 18.36 -9.40 -1.77
CA ASP A 14 19.40 -8.53 -1.20
C ASP A 14 19.96 -7.47 -2.20
N ARG A 15 19.08 -6.95 -3.06
CA ARG A 15 19.22 -5.65 -3.71
C ARG A 15 18.05 -4.81 -3.25
N LEU A 16 18.10 -4.37 -1.99
CA LEU A 16 17.42 -3.14 -1.59
C LEU A 16 17.87 -2.07 -2.57
N LEU A 17 16.99 -1.69 -3.50
CA LEU A 17 17.21 -0.55 -4.39
C LEU A 17 17.59 0.61 -3.49
N ARG A 18 18.82 1.11 -3.62
CA ARG A 18 19.25 2.23 -2.79
C ARG A 18 18.35 3.40 -3.16
N ALA A 19 18.08 4.31 -2.22
CA ALA A 19 17.29 5.50 -2.52
C ALA A 19 17.85 6.26 -3.74
N GLU A 20 19.17 6.22 -3.92
CA GLU A 20 19.92 6.79 -5.05
C GLU A 20 19.62 6.12 -6.41
N ASP A 21 19.13 4.88 -6.41
CA ASP A 21 18.78 4.11 -7.62
C ASP A 21 17.31 4.33 -8.03
N LEU A 22 16.51 5.01 -7.20
CA LEU A 22 15.10 5.26 -7.48
C LEU A 22 14.92 6.45 -8.42
N SER A 23 13.95 6.33 -9.32
CA SER A 23 13.50 7.46 -10.13
C SER A 23 12.58 8.34 -9.27
N GLU A 24 13.05 9.52 -8.90
CA GLU A 24 12.24 10.52 -8.17
C GLU A 24 11.03 10.96 -9.01
N SER A 25 9.85 11.01 -8.38
CA SER A 25 8.62 11.37 -9.07
C SER A 25 7.63 12.11 -8.19
N ALA A 26 6.98 13.12 -8.77
CA ALA A 26 5.78 13.74 -8.20
C ALA A 26 4.49 12.92 -8.46
N ALA A 27 4.61 11.77 -9.13
CA ALA A 27 3.49 10.98 -9.60
C ALA A 27 2.66 10.36 -8.48
N THR A 28 1.38 10.17 -8.80
CA THR A 28 0.46 9.34 -8.02
C THR A 28 0.32 7.98 -8.68
N LEU A 29 0.76 6.92 -8.00
CA LEU A 29 0.50 5.54 -8.39
C LEU A 29 -0.88 5.13 -7.86
N ILE A 30 -1.77 4.70 -8.74
CA ILE A 30 -3.06 4.09 -8.41
C ILE A 30 -3.00 2.61 -8.78
N VAL A 31 -3.22 1.74 -7.80
CA VAL A 31 -3.31 0.30 -7.95
C VAL A 31 -4.76 -0.11 -7.74
N ALA A 32 -5.38 -0.75 -8.73
CA ALA A 32 -6.78 -1.15 -8.66
C ALA A 32 -7.01 -2.57 -9.21
N SER A 33 -8.24 -3.07 -9.13
CA SER A 33 -8.63 -4.29 -9.86
C SER A 33 -8.66 -4.02 -11.37
N ASP A 34 -8.54 -5.07 -12.20
CA ASP A 34 -8.52 -4.92 -13.66
C ASP A 34 -9.75 -4.16 -14.18
N ALA A 35 -10.93 -4.40 -13.59
CA ALA A 35 -12.18 -3.73 -13.96
C ALA A 35 -12.20 -2.24 -13.60
N LEU A 36 -11.42 -1.81 -12.60
CA LEU A 36 -11.40 -0.43 -12.12
C LEU A 36 -10.32 0.42 -12.79
N VAL A 37 -9.32 -0.17 -13.45
CA VAL A 37 -8.27 0.59 -14.14
C VAL A 37 -8.85 1.54 -15.19
N GLU A 38 -9.75 1.04 -16.04
CA GLU A 38 -10.40 1.88 -17.05
C GLU A 38 -11.36 2.88 -16.42
N HIS A 39 -12.09 2.46 -15.39
CA HIS A 39 -13.00 3.35 -14.66
C HIS A 39 -12.26 4.56 -14.06
N TRP A 40 -11.09 4.36 -13.45
CA TRP A 40 -10.26 5.46 -12.95
C TRP A 40 -9.85 6.41 -14.06
N ALA A 41 -9.42 5.89 -15.22
CA ALA A 41 -9.04 6.70 -16.36
C ALA A 41 -10.22 7.54 -16.88
N GLU A 42 -11.41 6.95 -16.98
CA GLU A 42 -12.64 7.65 -17.36
C GLU A 42 -13.01 8.74 -16.36
N GLN A 43 -13.02 8.42 -15.06
CA GLN A 43 -13.38 9.40 -14.02
C GLN A 43 -12.42 10.59 -14.02
N ILE A 44 -11.11 10.37 -14.19
CA ILE A 44 -10.16 11.46 -14.30
C ILE A 44 -10.44 12.30 -15.56
N GLY A 45 -10.69 11.66 -16.71
CA GLY A 45 -11.03 12.35 -17.95
C GLY A 45 -12.31 13.19 -17.88
N MET A 46 -13.28 12.79 -17.06
CA MET A 46 -14.52 13.54 -16.84
C MET A 46 -14.37 14.75 -15.90
N HIS A 47 -13.45 14.67 -14.94
CA HIS A 47 -13.36 15.63 -13.82
C HIS A 47 -12.11 16.51 -13.85
N VAL A 48 -11.15 16.21 -14.73
CA VAL A 48 -9.95 17.03 -14.95
C VAL A 48 -10.06 17.70 -16.31
N VAL A 49 -9.64 18.96 -16.38
CA VAL A 49 -9.56 19.70 -17.65
C VAL A 49 -8.73 18.91 -18.66
N ASP A 50 -9.12 18.96 -19.93
CA ASP A 50 -8.40 18.27 -21.00
C ASP A 50 -6.90 18.62 -20.95
N GLN A 51 -6.06 17.58 -21.06
CA GLN A 51 -4.59 17.66 -20.96
C GLN A 51 -4.05 18.27 -19.66
N GLY A 52 -4.87 18.40 -18.61
CA GLY A 52 -4.44 18.93 -17.31
C GLY A 52 -3.51 18.01 -16.52
N LEU A 53 -3.49 16.71 -16.85
CA LEU A 53 -2.59 15.71 -16.26
C LEU A 53 -2.05 14.79 -17.35
N ARG A 54 -0.77 14.42 -17.23
CA ARG A 54 -0.17 13.33 -18.01
C ARG A 54 -0.44 12.02 -17.29
N ILE A 55 -1.24 11.15 -17.91
CA ILE A 55 -1.70 9.92 -17.27
C ILE A 55 -1.20 8.71 -18.08
N TYR A 56 -0.61 7.75 -17.38
CA TYR A 56 -0.34 6.42 -17.93
C TYR A 56 -1.38 5.43 -17.40
N VAL A 57 -1.99 4.66 -18.30
CA VAL A 57 -3.00 3.65 -17.98
C VAL A 57 -2.54 2.31 -18.55
N ASP A 58 -2.23 1.37 -17.66
CA ASP A 58 -1.91 -0.01 -18.03
C ASP A 58 -3.19 -0.82 -18.17
N LYS A 59 -3.80 -0.72 -19.35
CA LYS A 59 -5.07 -1.38 -19.63
C LYS A 59 -4.94 -2.92 -19.58
N PRO A 60 -6.00 -3.65 -19.20
CA PRO A 60 -5.99 -5.11 -19.11
C PRO A 60 -5.50 -5.82 -20.38
N GLU A 61 -5.78 -5.28 -21.56
CA GLU A 61 -5.37 -5.88 -22.84
C GLU A 61 -3.84 -5.88 -23.02
N LYS A 62 -3.12 -5.00 -22.30
CA LYS A 62 -1.66 -4.84 -22.38
C LYS A 62 -0.91 -5.61 -21.30
N LEU A 63 -1.59 -6.39 -20.45
CA LEU A 63 -0.97 -7.08 -19.31
C LEU A 63 0.19 -8.03 -19.70
N GLN A 64 0.21 -8.50 -20.95
CA GLN A 64 1.31 -9.33 -21.49
C GLN A 64 2.50 -8.51 -21.99
N GLU A 65 2.30 -7.23 -22.32
CA GLU A 65 3.36 -6.32 -22.73
C GLU A 65 4.21 -5.88 -21.54
N ALA A 66 5.46 -5.48 -21.79
CA ALA A 66 6.31 -4.92 -20.75
C ALA A 66 5.80 -3.55 -20.31
N LEU A 67 5.84 -3.27 -19.00
CA LEU A 67 5.67 -1.91 -18.51
C LEU A 67 6.83 -1.03 -19.00
N PRO A 68 6.58 0.27 -19.23
CA PRO A 68 7.65 1.24 -19.46
C PRO A 68 8.68 1.23 -18.32
N GLU A 69 9.90 1.63 -18.64
CA GLU A 69 10.96 1.80 -17.64
C GLU A 69 10.56 2.83 -16.56
N SER A 70 11.14 2.68 -15.36
CA SER A 70 10.84 3.52 -14.20
C SER A 70 10.97 5.01 -14.46
N LYS A 71 11.97 5.44 -15.24
CA LYS A 71 12.15 6.85 -15.62
C LYS A 71 11.00 7.39 -16.47
N VAL A 72 10.43 6.55 -17.33
CA VAL A 72 9.28 6.92 -18.16
C VAL A 72 8.03 7.00 -17.30
N LEU A 73 7.81 6.01 -16.43
CA LEU A 73 6.69 6.01 -15.47
C LEU A 73 6.75 7.23 -14.53
N ALA A 74 7.93 7.58 -14.04
CA ALA A 74 8.17 8.72 -13.16
C ALA A 74 7.86 10.08 -13.79
N ALA A 75 7.83 10.16 -15.13
CA ALA A 75 7.53 11.39 -15.85
C ALA A 75 6.03 11.70 -15.97
N TYR A 76 5.14 10.74 -15.68
CA TYR A 76 3.69 10.97 -15.63
C TYR A 76 3.28 11.63 -14.32
N ASP A 77 2.10 12.26 -14.30
CA ASP A 77 1.52 12.82 -13.08
C ASP A 77 0.66 11.78 -12.35
N VAL A 78 0.05 10.85 -13.10
CA VAL A 78 -0.71 9.71 -12.59
C VAL A 78 -0.35 8.44 -13.36
N VAL A 79 -0.11 7.35 -12.64
CA VAL A 79 0.15 6.02 -13.19
C VAL A 79 -0.91 5.08 -12.63
N ILE A 80 -1.74 4.50 -13.49
CA ILE A 80 -2.83 3.60 -13.12
C ILE A 80 -2.46 2.19 -13.59
N VAL A 81 -2.37 1.25 -12.66
CA VAL A 81 -2.03 -0.14 -12.93
C VAL A 81 -2.96 -1.08 -12.19
N SER A 82 -3.06 -2.31 -12.66
CA SER A 82 -3.75 -3.34 -11.90
C SER A 82 -2.83 -4.05 -10.91
N PHE A 83 -3.42 -4.75 -9.95
CA PHE A 83 -2.69 -5.61 -9.02
C PHE A 83 -1.79 -6.64 -9.71
N ALA A 84 -2.14 -7.09 -10.92
CA ALA A 84 -1.33 -8.06 -11.67
C ALA A 84 0.07 -7.53 -12.03
N ARG A 85 0.25 -6.20 -12.05
CA ARG A 85 1.53 -5.54 -12.33
C ARG A 85 2.43 -5.32 -11.13
N MET A 86 1.93 -5.50 -9.91
CA MET A 86 2.69 -5.19 -8.70
C MET A 86 3.95 -6.02 -8.52
N THR A 87 4.04 -7.16 -9.19
CA THR A 87 5.24 -8.01 -9.19
C THR A 87 6.35 -7.48 -10.10
N LYS A 88 6.12 -6.40 -10.86
CA LYS A 88 7.08 -5.83 -11.79
C LYS A 88 8.04 -4.87 -11.10
N GLU A 89 9.33 -5.11 -11.29
CA GLU A 89 10.42 -4.36 -10.66
C GLU A 89 10.38 -2.85 -10.96
N PHE A 90 9.92 -2.46 -12.16
CA PHE A 90 9.89 -1.04 -12.55
C PHE A 90 9.03 -0.17 -11.63
N LEU A 91 7.97 -0.71 -11.02
CA LEU A 91 7.13 0.02 -10.07
C LEU A 91 7.82 0.22 -8.71
N LEU A 92 8.71 -0.70 -8.33
CA LEU A 92 9.49 -0.60 -7.09
C LEU A 92 10.67 0.37 -7.23
N SER A 93 11.14 0.58 -8.46
CA SER A 93 12.26 1.48 -8.78
C SER A 93 11.85 2.94 -9.02
N VAL A 94 10.64 3.32 -8.63
CA VAL A 94 10.15 4.72 -8.63
C VAL A 94 9.87 5.14 -7.19
N HIS A 95 10.31 6.34 -6.82
CA HIS A 95 9.90 6.99 -5.58
C HIS A 95 8.65 7.83 -5.85
N TRP A 96 7.50 7.32 -5.41
CA TRP A 96 6.19 7.92 -5.69
C TRP A 96 5.86 9.00 -4.66
N LEU A 97 5.26 10.12 -5.09
CA LEU A 97 4.70 11.09 -4.14
C LEU A 97 3.51 10.49 -3.39
N ARG A 98 2.65 9.76 -4.11
CA ARG A 98 1.46 9.09 -3.55
C ARG A 98 1.34 7.68 -4.11
N ALA A 99 1.05 6.72 -3.23
CA ALA A 99 0.55 5.40 -3.62
C ALA A 99 -0.87 5.22 -3.09
N VAL A 100 -1.80 4.88 -3.98
CA VAL A 100 -3.22 4.68 -3.69
C VAL A 100 -3.56 3.24 -4.06
N VAL A 101 -4.11 2.49 -3.11
CA VAL A 101 -4.64 1.14 -3.37
C VAL A 101 -6.15 1.20 -3.28
N ASP A 102 -6.81 0.95 -4.41
CA ASP A 102 -8.25 0.73 -4.49
C ASP A 102 -8.57 -0.74 -4.22
N GLU A 103 -9.75 -1.02 -3.66
CA GLU A 103 -10.11 -2.34 -3.14
C GLU A 103 -9.13 -2.87 -2.08
N GLY A 104 -8.79 -1.99 -1.13
CA GLY A 104 -7.79 -2.24 -0.08
C GLY A 104 -8.01 -3.47 0.81
N HIS A 105 -9.22 -4.03 0.82
CA HIS A 105 -9.51 -5.29 1.51
C HIS A 105 -8.65 -6.46 0.97
N THR A 106 -8.15 -6.36 -0.27
CA THR A 106 -7.19 -7.30 -0.87
C THR A 106 -5.84 -7.35 -0.15
N LEU A 107 -5.48 -6.31 0.60
CA LEU A 107 -4.19 -6.19 1.30
C LEU A 107 -4.09 -7.00 2.60
N GLY A 108 -5.16 -7.68 3.05
CA GLY A 108 -5.14 -8.38 4.33
C GLY A 108 -5.82 -9.74 4.33
N SER A 109 -5.80 -10.44 3.19
CA SER A 109 -6.14 -11.87 3.16
C SER A 109 -5.21 -12.65 4.09
N GLY A 110 -5.72 -13.67 4.79
CA GLY A 110 -4.98 -14.40 5.84
C GLY A 110 -3.74 -15.17 5.38
N THR A 111 -3.49 -15.22 4.07
CA THR A 111 -2.21 -15.64 3.50
C THR A 111 -1.51 -14.41 2.94
N THR A 112 -0.26 -14.17 3.36
CA THR A 112 0.57 -13.15 2.73
C THR A 112 0.81 -13.54 1.27
N THR A 113 0.24 -12.77 0.35
CA THR A 113 0.44 -12.99 -1.09
C THR A 113 1.68 -12.23 -1.54
N GLN A 114 2.34 -12.71 -2.60
CA GLN A 114 3.44 -11.97 -3.24
C GLN A 114 3.02 -10.54 -3.59
N LEU A 115 1.76 -10.35 -3.99
CA LEU A 115 1.15 -9.05 -4.24
C LEU A 115 1.23 -8.11 -3.02
N MET A 116 0.84 -8.61 -1.85
CA MET A 116 0.84 -7.87 -0.60
C MET A 116 2.26 -7.51 -0.16
N GLU A 117 3.23 -8.40 -0.33
CA GLU A 117 4.65 -8.12 -0.06
C GLU A 117 5.18 -7.02 -0.99
N MET A 118 4.96 -7.15 -2.29
CA MET A 118 5.43 -6.15 -3.26
C MET A 118 4.79 -4.78 -3.03
N THR A 119 3.51 -4.74 -2.65
CA THR A 119 2.81 -3.49 -2.32
C THR A 119 3.39 -2.80 -1.08
N ARG A 120 3.92 -3.56 -0.12
CA ARG A 120 4.63 -3.00 1.06
C ARG A 120 5.99 -2.40 0.70
N LEU A 121 6.65 -2.96 -0.31
CA LEU A 121 7.96 -2.52 -0.79
C LEU A 121 7.90 -1.23 -1.61
N LEU A 122 6.72 -0.80 -2.06
CA LEU A 122 6.56 0.49 -2.77
C LEU A 122 7.17 1.65 -1.98
N CYS A 123 8.09 2.35 -2.63
CA CYS A 123 8.67 3.57 -2.11
C CYS A 123 7.73 4.73 -2.40
N ALA A 124 7.07 5.24 -1.37
CA ALA A 124 6.11 6.32 -1.49
C ALA A 124 6.12 7.22 -0.25
N GLU A 125 5.91 8.52 -0.42
CA GLU A 125 5.79 9.45 0.70
C GLU A 125 4.43 9.33 1.40
N ARG A 126 3.35 9.28 0.62
CA ARG A 126 1.97 9.27 1.11
C ARG A 126 1.24 8.02 0.63
N ARG A 127 0.52 7.37 1.52
CA ARG A 127 -0.19 6.12 1.23
C ARG A 127 -1.67 6.24 1.54
N TRP A 128 -2.49 5.81 0.60
CA TRP A 128 -3.95 5.86 0.70
C TRP A 128 -4.52 4.48 0.39
N VAL A 129 -5.54 4.10 1.13
CA VAL A 129 -6.30 2.87 0.90
C VAL A 129 -7.76 3.26 0.76
N MET A 130 -8.37 2.88 -0.35
CA MET A 130 -9.81 3.02 -0.58
C MET A 130 -10.43 1.63 -0.46
N ALA A 131 -11.43 1.51 0.39
CA ALA A 131 -12.19 0.28 0.57
C ALA A 131 -13.62 0.65 0.97
N GLY A 132 -14.60 0.15 0.21
CA GLY A 132 -16.02 0.31 0.57
C GLY A 132 -16.37 -0.43 1.88
N THR A 133 -15.67 -1.52 2.17
CA THR A 133 -15.75 -2.26 3.44
C THR A 133 -14.34 -2.61 3.92
N PRO A 134 -13.83 -2.01 5.01
CA PRO A 134 -12.47 -2.27 5.50
C PRO A 134 -12.29 -3.70 6.06
N SER A 135 -13.38 -4.44 6.27
CA SER A 135 -13.39 -5.86 6.63
C SER A 135 -14.51 -6.59 5.90
N SER A 136 -14.44 -7.91 5.75
CA SER A 136 -15.41 -8.75 5.01
C SER A 136 -16.72 -8.99 5.77
N SER A 137 -17.17 -8.00 6.54
CA SER A 137 -18.49 -7.91 7.19
C SER A 137 -18.89 -9.04 8.16
N THR A 138 -17.94 -9.77 8.75
CA THR A 138 -18.27 -10.89 9.66
C THR A 138 -18.05 -10.67 11.15
N PHE A 139 -17.42 -9.56 11.59
CA PHE A 139 -16.99 -9.33 12.99
C PHE A 139 -16.24 -10.55 13.56
N ARG A 140 -15.34 -11.13 12.76
CA ARG A 140 -14.57 -12.33 13.13
C ARG A 140 -13.10 -12.01 13.26
N SER A 141 -12.34 -12.92 13.87
CA SER A 141 -10.88 -12.84 13.97
C SER A 141 -10.17 -12.64 12.62
N ALA A 142 -10.82 -12.98 11.49
CA ALA A 142 -10.33 -12.68 10.14
C ALA A 142 -10.26 -11.17 9.86
N ASP A 143 -11.21 -10.36 10.37
CA ASP A 143 -11.26 -8.91 10.22
C ASP A 143 -10.03 -8.21 10.82
N LEU A 144 -9.44 -8.79 11.87
CA LEU A 144 -8.22 -8.26 12.46
C LEU A 144 -6.99 -8.44 11.56
N GLN A 145 -6.97 -9.45 10.71
CA GLN A 145 -5.90 -9.66 9.73
C GLN A 145 -6.02 -8.64 8.60
N TYR A 146 -7.25 -8.37 8.15
CA TYR A 146 -7.53 -7.32 7.17
C TYR A 146 -7.03 -5.96 7.65
N LEU A 147 -7.41 -5.56 8.87
CA LEU A 147 -6.99 -4.29 9.47
C LEU A 147 -5.46 -4.23 9.64
N HIS A 148 -4.82 -5.30 10.07
CA HIS A 148 -3.34 -5.33 10.18
C HIS A 148 -2.66 -5.13 8.83
N GLY A 149 -3.16 -5.77 7.77
CA GLY A 149 -2.66 -5.60 6.41
C GLY A 149 -2.73 -4.14 5.96
N ILE A 150 -3.87 -3.49 6.16
CA ILE A 150 -4.08 -2.07 5.85
C ILE A 150 -3.12 -1.18 6.64
N LEU A 151 -3.02 -1.36 7.96
CA LEU A 151 -2.12 -0.58 8.82
C LEU A 151 -0.65 -0.77 8.44
N THR A 152 -0.28 -1.98 8.01
CA THR A 152 1.07 -2.28 7.55
C THR A 152 1.40 -1.52 6.28
N PHE A 153 0.49 -1.54 5.29
CA PHE A 153 0.66 -0.75 4.07
C PHE A 153 0.75 0.75 4.40
N LEU A 154 -0.16 1.27 5.22
CA LEU A 154 -0.17 2.67 5.65
C LEU A 154 1.03 3.06 6.56
N ARG A 155 1.82 2.08 7.01
CA ARG A 155 2.96 2.24 7.92
C ARG A 155 2.61 2.91 9.26
N VAL A 156 1.41 2.63 9.79
CA VAL A 156 0.91 3.23 11.05
C VAL A 156 1.61 2.61 12.25
N GLN A 157 2.48 3.34 12.93
CA GLN A 157 3.21 2.80 14.09
C GLN A 157 2.40 2.87 15.40
N PRO A 158 2.56 1.90 16.32
CA PRO A 158 3.36 0.67 16.20
C PRO A 158 2.59 -0.49 15.52
N TYR A 159 1.31 -0.30 15.22
CA TYR A 159 0.38 -1.38 14.88
C TYR A 159 0.52 -1.95 13.46
N GLY A 160 1.13 -1.19 12.56
CA GLY A 160 1.45 -1.55 11.18
C GLY A 160 2.86 -2.10 11.01
N GLN A 161 3.51 -2.56 12.09
CA GLN A 161 4.76 -3.29 11.95
C GLN A 161 4.51 -4.64 11.25
N PRO A 162 5.33 -5.00 10.22
CA PRO A 162 5.14 -6.26 9.48
C PRO A 162 5.21 -7.52 10.35
N ASP A 163 5.95 -7.48 11.46
CA ASP A 163 6.06 -8.61 12.41
C ASP A 163 4.76 -8.88 13.20
N GLY A 164 3.82 -7.93 13.18
CA GLY A 164 2.54 -8.01 13.88
C GLY A 164 2.64 -8.11 15.41
N GLN A 165 3.81 -7.97 16.03
CA GLN A 165 3.97 -8.24 17.46
C GLN A 165 3.16 -7.27 18.34
N ALA A 166 3.26 -5.98 18.04
CA ALA A 166 2.51 -4.95 18.74
C ALA A 166 1.00 -5.10 18.53
N TRP A 167 0.57 -5.35 17.28
CA TRP A 167 -0.82 -5.61 16.92
C TRP A 167 -1.39 -6.83 17.65
N ALA A 168 -0.65 -7.94 17.65
CA ALA A 168 -1.09 -9.18 18.28
C ALA A 168 -1.26 -9.01 19.80
N LYS A 169 -0.30 -8.34 20.45
CA LYS A 169 -0.32 -8.12 21.90
C LYS A 169 -1.46 -7.18 22.32
N ALA A 170 -1.64 -6.06 21.61
CA ALA A 170 -2.54 -5.00 22.03
C ALA A 170 -3.99 -5.17 21.53
N ILE A 171 -4.19 -5.83 20.37
CA ILE A 171 -5.51 -5.91 19.72
C ILE A 171 -5.98 -7.35 19.59
N VAL A 172 -5.19 -8.24 18.98
CA VAL A 172 -5.66 -9.61 18.67
C VAL A 172 -5.93 -10.42 19.93
N ARG A 173 -4.97 -10.50 20.86
CA ARG A 173 -5.11 -11.30 22.07
C ARG A 173 -6.25 -10.81 22.97
N PRO A 174 -6.41 -9.51 23.25
CA PRO A 174 -7.54 -9.04 24.05
C PRO A 174 -8.90 -9.24 23.36
N PHE A 175 -8.98 -9.03 22.05
CA PHE A 175 -10.20 -9.27 21.28
C PHE A 175 -10.64 -10.73 21.37
N GLN A 176 -9.71 -11.68 21.20
CA GLN A 176 -10.00 -13.11 21.30
C GLN A 176 -10.43 -13.57 22.69
N LYS A 177 -10.08 -12.82 23.74
CA LYS A 177 -10.46 -13.09 25.13
C LYS A 177 -11.73 -12.36 25.57
N GLU A 178 -12.34 -11.57 24.69
CA GLU A 178 -13.48 -10.68 25.01
C GLU A 178 -13.17 -9.69 26.16
N GLU A 179 -11.89 -9.34 26.36
CA GLU A 179 -11.44 -8.41 27.41
C GLU A 179 -11.68 -6.95 26.96
N VAL A 180 -12.91 -6.47 27.11
CA VAL A 180 -13.34 -5.10 26.71
C VAL A 180 -12.50 -3.99 27.37
N ALA A 181 -12.01 -4.22 28.59
CA ALA A 181 -11.24 -3.23 29.35
C ALA A 181 -9.83 -2.94 28.77
N ALA A 182 -9.28 -3.83 27.95
CA ALA A 182 -7.94 -3.65 27.37
C ALA A 182 -7.89 -2.52 26.31
N PHE A 183 -9.03 -2.17 25.71
CA PHE A 183 -9.12 -1.15 24.66
C PHE A 183 -9.07 0.30 25.20
N ILE A 184 -9.25 0.50 26.50
CA ILE A 184 -9.31 1.85 27.13
C ILE A 184 -7.93 2.33 27.62
N GLY A 185 -6.91 1.46 27.64
CA GLY A 185 -5.64 1.74 28.33
C GLY A 185 -4.57 2.55 27.58
N PHE A 186 -4.73 2.88 26.29
CA PHE A 186 -3.64 3.45 25.47
C PHE A 186 -3.76 4.95 25.14
N TYR A 187 -4.78 5.66 25.64
CA TYR A 187 -4.98 7.10 25.39
C TYR A 187 -4.51 8.03 26.53
N THR A 188 -3.80 7.54 27.54
CA THR A 188 -3.16 8.45 28.49
C THR A 188 -1.86 8.97 27.89
N CYS A 189 -1.95 10.11 27.19
CA CYS A 189 -0.79 10.99 27.03
C CYS A 189 -0.20 11.24 28.42
N SER A 190 1.04 10.81 28.63
CA SER A 190 1.82 11.31 29.76
C SER A 190 1.98 12.83 29.56
N PRO A 191 1.55 13.68 30.50
CA PRO A 191 1.90 15.09 30.42
C PRO A 191 3.41 15.16 30.60
N VAL A 192 4.08 15.71 29.58
CA VAL A 192 5.47 16.15 29.72
C VAL A 192 5.46 17.26 30.77
N LEU A 193 6.10 17.02 31.91
CA LEU A 193 6.56 18.05 32.84
C LEU A 193 8.07 18.19 32.68
#